data_AF-A0A9E8MWJ9-F1
#
_entry.id   AF-A0A9E8MWJ9-F1
#
_cell.length_a   1.000
_cell.length_b   1.000
_cell.length_c   1.000
_cell.angle_alpha   90.00
_cell.angle_beta   90.00
_cell.angle_gamma   90.00
#
_symmetry.space_group_name_H-M   'P 1'
#
loop_
_entity.id
_entity.type
_entity.pdbx_description
1 polymer ?
#
loop_
_entity_poly.entity_id
_entity_poly.type
_entity_poly.pdbx_seq_one_letter_code
_entity_poly.pdbx_strand_id
1 'polypeptide(L)'
;MIENSMEDIKKDLDKMKETILNDYQYYDRRFDTVSMVFSGFGLYGCFEMLKWYLTSDYKQSFWLAIPIILWLIILFWGLHNISREKRIREYYMQQIMNIPKLESSDLNDIKKDNIELEDKLRNSRKWIFSFSILGVVLMLVSLVCFLMIKS
;
A
#
# COMPACT_ATOMS: atom_id res chain seq x y z
N MET A 1 38.81 -29.07 -14.42
CA MET A 1 37.44 -29.60 -14.24
C MET A 1 36.70 -28.98 -13.05
N ILE A 2 37.40 -28.44 -12.04
CA ILE A 2 36.79 -27.72 -10.90
C ILE A 2 36.43 -26.26 -11.27
N GLU A 3 37.23 -25.58 -12.12
CA GLU A 3 36.97 -24.19 -12.56
C GLU A 3 35.62 -23.99 -13.26
N ASN A 4 35.23 -24.86 -14.20
CA ASN A 4 33.92 -24.75 -14.88
C ASN A 4 32.75 -24.83 -13.89
N SER A 5 32.87 -25.64 -12.83
CA SER A 5 31.81 -25.76 -11.81
C SER A 5 31.63 -24.48 -10.98
N MET A 6 32.72 -23.73 -10.75
CA MET A 6 32.69 -22.50 -9.95
C MET A 6 32.11 -21.32 -10.75
N GLU A 7 32.35 -21.33 -12.07
CA GLU A 7 31.78 -20.37 -13.02
C GLU A 7 30.28 -20.58 -13.20
N ASP A 8 29.83 -21.83 -13.33
CA ASP A 8 28.41 -22.19 -13.41
C ASP A 8 27.65 -21.84 -12.13
N ILE A 9 28.22 -22.15 -10.95
CA ILE A 9 27.65 -21.74 -9.65
C ILE A 9 27.51 -20.22 -9.55
N LYS A 10 28.50 -19.47 -10.02
CA LYS A 10 28.46 -17.99 -10.00
C LYS A 10 27.38 -17.45 -10.93
N LYS A 11 27.23 -18.04 -12.11
CA LYS A 11 26.19 -17.68 -13.09
C LYS A 11 24.79 -17.95 -12.58
N ASP A 12 24.59 -19.09 -11.91
CA ASP A 12 23.32 -19.44 -11.28
C ASP A 12 23.02 -18.53 -10.09
N LEU A 13 24.03 -18.17 -9.29
CA LEU A 13 23.88 -17.22 -8.18
C LEU A 13 23.48 -15.82 -8.69
N ASP A 14 24.09 -15.35 -9.76
CA ASP A 14 23.76 -14.05 -10.35
C ASP A 14 22.36 -14.05 -10.97
N LYS A 15 21.96 -15.14 -11.62
CA LYS A 15 20.60 -15.33 -12.15
C LYS A 15 19.55 -15.41 -11.04
N MET A 16 19.89 -16.05 -9.92
CA MET A 16 19.04 -16.13 -8.74
C MET A 16 18.90 -14.77 -8.05
N LYS A 17 20.00 -13.99 -7.94
CA LYS A 17 19.95 -12.59 -7.48
C LYS A 17 19.07 -11.74 -8.37
N GLU A 18 19.23 -11.84 -9.70
CA GLU A 18 18.42 -11.10 -10.68
C GLU A 18 16.93 -11.46 -10.57
N THR A 19 16.62 -12.74 -10.38
CA THR A 19 15.24 -13.21 -10.19
C THR A 19 14.65 -12.67 -8.90
N ILE A 20 15.38 -12.71 -7.79
CA ILE A 20 14.97 -12.14 -6.50
C ILE A 20 14.78 -10.63 -6.64
N LEU A 21 15.70 -9.93 -7.30
CA LEU A 21 15.61 -8.50 -7.61
C LEU A 21 14.34 -8.16 -8.39
N ASN A 22 14.01 -8.97 -9.40
CA ASN A 22 12.82 -8.79 -10.21
C ASN A 22 11.54 -9.09 -9.40
N ASP A 23 11.48 -10.16 -8.62
CA ASP A 23 10.30 -10.44 -7.77
C ASP A 23 10.10 -9.34 -6.71
N TYR A 24 11.18 -8.87 -6.09
CA TYR A 24 11.13 -7.72 -5.18
C TYR A 24 10.68 -6.44 -5.88
N GLN A 25 10.94 -6.25 -7.18
CA GLN A 25 10.45 -5.09 -7.91
C GLN A 25 8.91 -5.06 -8.02
N TYR A 26 8.24 -6.20 -8.18
CA TYR A 26 6.86 -6.25 -8.68
C TYR A 26 5.80 -6.86 -7.74
N TYR A 27 6.17 -7.67 -6.73
CA TYR A 27 5.17 -8.49 -6.02
C TYR A 27 4.22 -7.68 -5.12
N ASP A 28 4.74 -6.76 -4.30
CA ASP A 28 3.95 -6.04 -3.29
C ASP A 28 3.41 -4.67 -3.72
N ARG A 29 4.00 -4.06 -4.77
CA ARG A 29 3.55 -2.78 -5.34
C ARG A 29 2.11 -2.83 -5.85
N ARG A 30 1.63 -4.00 -6.24
CA ARG A 30 0.30 -4.17 -6.83
C ARG A 30 -0.79 -3.87 -5.79
N PHE A 31 -0.64 -4.35 -4.56
CA PHE A 31 -1.68 -4.17 -3.55
C PHE A 31 -1.83 -2.71 -3.12
N ASP A 32 -0.73 -2.04 -2.79
CA ASP A 32 -0.78 -0.65 -2.30
C ASP A 32 -1.19 0.32 -3.42
N THR A 33 -0.73 0.09 -4.65
CA THR A 33 -1.16 0.88 -5.82
C THR A 33 -2.65 0.68 -6.10
N VAL A 34 -3.13 -0.56 -6.11
CA VAL A 34 -4.56 -0.86 -6.30
C VAL A 34 -5.40 -0.25 -5.17
N SER A 35 -4.95 -0.32 -3.92
CA SER A 35 -5.64 0.26 -2.77
C SER A 35 -5.73 1.78 -2.87
N MET A 36 -4.68 2.45 -3.35
CA MET A 36 -4.70 3.89 -3.59
C MET A 36 -5.65 4.27 -4.74
N VAL A 37 -5.60 3.54 -5.85
CA VAL A 37 -6.51 3.75 -6.99
C VAL A 37 -7.96 3.57 -6.55
N PHE A 38 -8.24 2.50 -5.79
CA PHE A 38 -9.55 2.21 -5.23
C PHE A 38 -10.03 3.33 -4.29
N SER A 39 -9.14 3.84 -3.44
CA SER A 39 -9.44 4.98 -2.54
C SER A 39 -9.72 6.27 -3.31
N GLY A 40 -9.00 6.51 -4.42
CA GLY A 40 -9.27 7.61 -5.33
C GLY A 40 -10.66 7.53 -5.97
N PHE A 41 -11.07 6.33 -6.40
CA PHE A 41 -12.44 6.10 -6.90
C PHE A 41 -13.49 6.29 -5.79
N GLY A 42 -13.21 5.85 -4.56
CA GLY A 42 -14.07 6.09 -3.41
C GLY A 42 -14.31 7.58 -3.13
N LEU A 43 -13.23 8.39 -3.13
CA LEU A 43 -13.33 9.85 -3.02
C LEU A 43 -14.11 10.47 -4.17
N TYR A 44 -13.82 10.06 -5.40
CA TYR A 44 -14.54 10.55 -6.57
C TYR A 44 -16.04 10.28 -6.46
N GLY A 45 -16.44 9.05 -6.08
CA GLY A 45 -17.83 8.70 -5.86
C GLY A 45 -18.50 9.55 -4.79
N CYS A 46 -17.79 9.85 -3.68
CA CYS A 46 -18.30 10.75 -2.65
C CYS A 46 -18.52 12.18 -3.19
N PHE A 47 -17.61 12.70 -4.01
CA PHE A 47 -17.75 14.03 -4.61
C PHE A 47 -18.91 14.12 -5.61
N GLU A 48 -19.12 13.08 -6.42
CA GLU A 48 -20.27 13.03 -7.33
C GLU A 48 -21.60 12.98 -6.55
N MET A 49 -21.69 12.17 -5.49
CA MET A 49 -22.86 12.17 -4.61
C MET A 49 -23.07 13.52 -3.92
N LEU A 50 -21.99 14.19 -3.50
CA LEU A 50 -22.07 15.51 -2.87
C LEU A 50 -22.70 16.53 -3.83
N LYS A 51 -22.32 16.54 -5.11
CA LYS A 51 -22.94 17.41 -6.12
C LYS A 51 -24.45 17.18 -6.20
N TRP A 52 -24.90 15.92 -6.19
CA TRP A 52 -26.33 15.60 -6.19
C TRP A 52 -27.05 16.08 -4.93
N TYR A 53 -26.43 15.92 -3.76
CA TYR A 53 -27.05 16.32 -2.49
C TYR A 53 -27.21 17.83 -2.42
N LEU A 54 -26.19 18.58 -2.87
CA LEU A 54 -26.21 20.04 -2.95
C LEU A 54 -27.32 20.57 -3.86
N THR A 55 -27.70 19.83 -4.90
CA THR A 55 -28.80 20.22 -5.80
C THR A 55 -30.20 19.90 -5.27
N SER A 56 -30.35 19.01 -4.28
CA SER A 56 -31.66 18.61 -3.73
C SER A 56 -31.94 19.20 -2.35
N ASP A 57 -31.07 18.95 -1.35
CA ASP A 57 -31.21 19.53 0.00
C ASP A 57 -29.86 19.50 0.74
N TYR A 58 -29.35 20.67 1.10
CA TYR A 58 -28.02 20.86 1.69
C TYR A 58 -27.84 20.12 3.03
N LYS A 59 -28.92 19.87 3.77
CA LYS A 59 -28.83 19.23 5.11
C LYS A 59 -28.26 17.81 5.04
N GLN A 60 -28.44 17.12 3.93
CA GLN A 60 -27.98 15.73 3.79
C GLN A 60 -26.52 15.62 3.38
N SER A 61 -25.92 16.70 2.86
CA SER A 61 -24.51 16.75 2.47
C SER A 61 -23.54 16.41 3.61
N PHE A 62 -23.91 16.70 4.86
CA PHE A 62 -23.10 16.39 6.05
C PHE A 62 -22.87 14.88 6.24
N TRP A 63 -23.77 14.02 5.78
CA TRP A 63 -23.62 12.56 5.89
C TRP A 63 -22.48 12.03 5.02
N LEU A 64 -22.10 12.75 3.96
CA LEU A 64 -20.97 12.40 3.11
C LEU A 64 -19.62 12.84 3.68
N ALA A 65 -19.59 13.72 4.70
CA ALA A 65 -18.34 14.16 5.31
C ALA A 65 -17.57 12.98 5.95
N ILE A 66 -18.30 12.05 6.58
CA ILE A 66 -17.72 10.86 7.23
C ILE A 66 -17.00 9.94 6.23
N PRO A 67 -17.64 9.46 5.15
CA PRO A 67 -16.96 8.63 4.16
C PRO A 67 -15.84 9.40 3.43
N ILE A 68 -16.00 10.71 3.17
CA ILE A 68 -14.92 11.52 2.56
C ILE A 68 -13.67 11.53 3.44
N ILE A 69 -13.82 11.84 4.74
CA ILE A 69 -12.69 11.87 5.68
C ILE A 69 -12.05 10.49 5.79
N LEU A 70 -12.85 9.43 5.86
CA LEU A 70 -12.35 8.06 5.93
C LEU A 70 -11.51 7.71 4.69
N TRP A 71 -12.00 8.01 3.49
CA TRP A 71 -11.26 7.76 2.26
C TRP A 71 -9.97 8.57 2.17
N LEU A 72 -9.96 9.82 2.65
CA LEU A 72 -8.73 10.61 2.76
C LEU A 72 -7.71 9.95 3.68
N ILE A 73 -8.14 9.48 4.86
CA ILE A 73 -7.27 8.76 5.81
C ILE A 73 -6.69 7.51 5.14
N ILE A 74 -7.50 6.70 4.47
CA ILE A 74 -7.04 5.49 3.77
C ILE A 74 -6.00 5.84 2.69
N LEU A 75 -6.24 6.91 1.92
CA LEU A 75 -5.33 7.35 0.88
C LEU A 75 -3.98 7.80 1.45
N PHE A 76 -3.99 8.62 2.50
CA PHE A 76 -2.75 9.04 3.17
C PHE A 76 -2.02 7.86 3.82
N TRP A 77 -2.75 6.91 4.40
CA TRP A 77 -2.15 5.72 5.00
C TRP A 77 -1.50 4.82 3.95
N GLY A 78 -2.16 4.61 2.80
CA GLY A 78 -1.58 3.89 1.66
C GLY A 78 -0.30 4.55 1.15
N LEU A 79 -0.31 5.89 1.02
CA LEU A 79 0.86 6.65 0.56
C LEU A 79 2.03 6.59 1.56
N HIS A 80 1.72 6.59 2.86
CA HIS A 80 2.70 6.39 3.92
C HIS A 80 3.32 4.98 3.87
N ASN A 81 2.51 3.94 3.66
CA ASN A 81 3.00 2.57 3.53
C ASN A 81 3.95 2.43 2.33
N ILE A 82 3.58 2.96 1.16
CA ILE A 82 4.43 2.94 -0.05
C ILE A 82 5.77 3.64 0.21
N SER A 83 5.75 4.77 0.91
CA SER A 83 6.96 5.53 1.23
C SER A 83 7.90 4.74 2.15
N ARG A 84 7.34 4.02 3.13
CA ARG A 84 8.12 3.14 4.02
C ARG A 84 8.67 1.93 3.30
N GLU A 85 7.85 1.28 2.47
CA GLU A 85 8.28 0.13 1.67
C GLU A 85 9.44 0.50 0.73
N LYS A 86 9.38 1.67 0.10
CA LYS A 86 10.47 2.18 -0.75
C LYS A 86 11.79 2.23 0.02
N ARG A 87 11.79 2.70 1.28
CA ARG A 87 12.99 2.80 2.12
C ARG A 87 13.54 1.42 2.51
N ILE A 88 12.67 0.48 2.89
CA ILE A 88 13.08 -0.90 3.19
C ILE A 88 13.72 -1.54 1.96
N ARG A 89 13.15 -1.30 0.78
CA ARG A 89 13.65 -1.85 -0.47
C ARG A 89 15.00 -1.25 -0.86
N GLU A 90 15.19 0.06 -0.72
CA GLU A 90 16.49 0.70 -0.92
C GLU A 90 17.57 0.05 -0.05
N TYR A 91 17.25 -0.30 1.20
CA TYR A 91 18.16 -1.02 2.08
C TYR A 91 18.49 -2.44 1.59
N TYR A 92 17.50 -3.26 1.24
CA TYR A 92 17.78 -4.62 0.71
C TYR A 92 18.53 -4.58 -0.63
N MET A 93 18.25 -3.60 -1.47
CA MET A 93 18.96 -3.40 -2.74
C MET A 93 20.44 -3.11 -2.52
N GLN A 94 20.76 -2.27 -1.53
CA GLN A 94 22.14 -1.97 -1.15
C GLN A 94 22.88 -3.23 -0.67
N GLN A 95 22.21 -4.13 0.06
CA GLN A 95 22.80 -5.40 0.47
C GLN A 95 23.09 -6.37 -0.68
N ILE A 96 22.20 -6.45 -1.67
CA ILE A 96 22.35 -7.36 -2.82
C ILE A 96 23.42 -6.83 -3.79
N MET A 97 23.55 -5.51 -3.94
CA MET A 97 24.46 -4.87 -4.91
C MET A 97 25.90 -4.64 -4.40
N ASN A 98 26.32 -5.23 -3.27
CA ASN A 98 27.71 -5.21 -2.80
C ASN A 98 28.31 -3.79 -2.60
N ILE A 99 27.49 -2.81 -2.22
CA ILE A 99 27.95 -1.50 -1.73
C ILE A 99 28.53 -1.72 -0.31
N PRO A 100 29.61 -1.02 0.13
CA PRO A 100 30.50 -1.48 1.20
C PRO A 100 29.75 -1.90 2.46
N LYS A 101 30.06 -3.12 2.95
CA LYS A 101 29.43 -3.73 4.12
C LYS A 101 29.58 -2.83 5.35
N LEU A 102 28.46 -2.37 5.90
CA LEU A 102 28.41 -1.90 7.29
C LEU A 102 28.85 -3.02 8.25
N GLU A 103 29.33 -2.65 9.43
CA GLU A 103 29.78 -3.60 10.46
C GLU A 103 28.68 -4.60 10.87
N SER A 104 29.10 -5.82 11.24
CA SER A 104 28.19 -6.96 11.46
C SER A 104 27.19 -6.80 12.60
N SER A 105 27.44 -5.90 13.55
CA SER A 105 26.50 -5.55 14.62
C SER A 105 25.33 -4.72 14.09
N ASP A 106 25.63 -3.68 13.31
CA ASP A 106 24.64 -2.77 12.73
C ASP A 106 23.71 -3.52 11.76
N LEU A 107 24.25 -4.51 11.05
CA LEU A 107 23.50 -5.38 10.14
C LEU A 107 22.39 -6.19 10.83
N ASN A 108 22.61 -6.64 12.06
CA ASN A 108 21.63 -7.46 12.78
C ASN A 108 20.48 -6.61 13.35
N ASP A 109 20.80 -5.42 13.86
CA ASP A 109 19.78 -4.49 14.37
C ASP A 109 18.92 -3.96 13.22
N ILE A 110 19.53 -3.54 12.10
CA ILE A 110 18.77 -3.08 10.93
C ILE A 110 17.94 -4.23 10.32
N LYS A 111 18.42 -5.47 10.36
CA LYS A 111 17.63 -6.63 9.89
C LYS A 111 16.40 -6.87 10.77
N LYS A 112 16.55 -6.79 12.09
CA LYS A 112 15.43 -6.94 13.04
C LYS A 112 14.40 -5.82 12.87
N ASP A 113 14.87 -4.58 12.73
CA ASP A 113 14.01 -3.42 12.50
C ASP A 113 13.23 -3.52 11.19
N ASN A 114 13.86 -4.04 10.13
CA ASN A 114 13.18 -4.23 8.84
C ASN A 114 12.12 -5.34 8.87
N ILE A 115 12.39 -6.46 9.55
CA ILE A 115 11.39 -7.54 9.73
C ILE A 115 10.18 -7.02 10.52
N GLU A 116 10.42 -6.26 11.60
CA GLU A 116 9.34 -5.66 12.37
C GLU A 116 8.55 -4.62 11.54
N LEU A 117 9.23 -3.86 10.68
CA LEU A 117 8.58 -2.93 9.75
C LEU A 117 7.73 -3.65 8.70
N GLU A 118 8.19 -4.79 8.18
CA GLU A 118 7.46 -5.60 7.21
C GLU A 118 6.17 -6.19 7.81
N ASP A 119 6.24 -6.72 9.03
CA ASP A 119 5.05 -7.19 9.76
C ASP A 119 4.06 -6.04 10.06
N LYS A 120 4.58 -4.85 10.43
CA LYS A 120 3.76 -3.65 10.61
C LYS A 120 3.09 -3.23 9.30
N LEU A 121 3.78 -3.27 8.17
CA LEU A 121 3.22 -2.96 6.85
C LEU A 121 2.14 -3.95 6.44
N ARG A 122 2.37 -5.25 6.64
CA ARG A 122 1.38 -6.29 6.37
C ARG A 122 0.11 -6.12 7.19
N ASN A 123 0.23 -5.80 8.48
CA ASN A 123 -0.94 -5.49 9.30
C ASN A 123 -1.62 -4.19 8.88
N SER A 124 -0.84 -3.15 8.55
CA SER A 124 -1.33 -1.88 8.01
C SER A 124 -2.20 -2.09 6.75
N ARG A 125 -1.75 -2.94 5.82
CA ARG A 125 -2.50 -3.31 4.61
C ARG A 125 -3.84 -4.00 4.91
N LYS A 126 -3.88 -4.90 5.90
CA LYS A 126 -5.15 -5.51 6.36
C LYS A 126 -6.12 -4.46 6.89
N TRP A 127 -5.63 -3.49 7.65
CA TRP A 127 -6.46 -2.39 8.15
C TRP A 127 -6.99 -1.51 7.02
N ILE A 128 -6.14 -1.14 6.06
CA ILE A 128 -6.54 -0.40 4.86
C ILE A 128 -7.67 -1.14 4.12
N PHE A 129 -7.56 -2.45 3.94
CA PHE A 129 -8.60 -3.26 3.32
C PHE A 129 -9.92 -3.23 4.11
N SER A 130 -9.86 -3.48 5.43
CA SER A 130 -11.04 -3.44 6.30
C SER A 130 -11.72 -2.07 6.31
N PHE A 131 -10.94 -0.97 6.39
CA PHE A 131 -11.47 0.39 6.34
C PHE A 131 -12.03 0.74 4.96
N SER A 132 -11.46 0.20 3.88
CA SER A 132 -12.00 0.39 2.54
C SER A 132 -13.39 -0.25 2.40
N ILE A 133 -13.61 -1.44 2.96
CA ILE A 133 -14.94 -2.06 3.01
C ILE A 133 -15.90 -1.18 3.81
N LEU A 134 -15.47 -0.71 4.99
CA LEU A 134 -16.27 0.20 5.82
C LEU A 134 -16.65 1.48 5.05
N GLY A 135 -15.72 2.05 4.28
CA GLY A 135 -15.95 3.25 3.46
C GLY A 135 -16.99 3.03 2.38
N VAL A 136 -16.97 1.88 1.70
CA VAL A 136 -18.00 1.50 0.72
C VAL A 136 -19.37 1.37 1.39
N VAL A 137 -19.44 0.68 2.54
CA VAL A 137 -20.70 0.50 3.28
C VAL A 137 -21.26 1.86 3.71
N LEU A 138 -20.45 2.77 4.24
CA LEU A 138 -20.88 4.10 4.64
C LEU A 138 -21.38 4.94 3.46
N MET A 139 -20.72 4.87 2.30
CA MET A 139 -21.21 5.52 1.07
C MET A 139 -22.59 4.99 0.66
N LEU A 140 -22.77 3.66 0.67
CA LEU A 140 -24.04 3.03 0.28
C LEU A 140 -25.16 3.39 1.26
N VAL A 141 -24.90 3.36 2.57
CA VAL A 141 -25.87 3.76 3.58
C VAL A 141 -26.26 5.23 3.39
N SER A 142 -25.29 6.11 3.15
CA SER A 142 -25.57 7.52 2.85
C SER A 142 -26.48 7.67 1.65
N LEU A 143 -26.24 6.91 0.57
CA LEU A 143 -27.07 6.92 -0.64
C LEU A 143 -28.49 6.44 -0.37
N VAL A 144 -28.66 5.32 0.36
CA VAL A 144 -29.98 4.77 0.69
C VAL A 144 -30.77 5.76 1.55
N CYS A 145 -30.16 6.35 2.57
CA CYS A 145 -30.81 7.37 3.40
C CYS A 145 -31.31 8.56 2.56
N PHE A 146 -30.52 9.03 1.60
CA PHE A 146 -30.93 10.10 0.70
C PHE A 146 -32.12 9.71 -0.19
N LEU A 147 -32.09 8.52 -0.77
CA LEU A 147 -33.17 8.04 -1.63
C LEU A 147 -34.48 7.82 -0.86
N MET A 148 -34.42 7.31 0.38
CA MET A 148 -35.60 7.12 1.22
C MET A 148 -36.27 8.42 1.62
N ILE A 149 -35.51 9.51 1.80
CA ILE A 149 -36.09 10.82 2.17
C ILE A 149 -36.69 11.53 0.94
N LYS A 150 -36.19 11.21 -0.26
CA LYS A 150 -36.71 11.78 -1.52
C LYS A 150 -38.00 11.11 -2.01
N SER A 151 -38.24 9.85 -1.62
CA SER A 151 -39.46 9.08 -1.96
C SER A 151 -40.65 9.48 -1.10
#